data_AF-A0A7L2CQ41-F1
#
_entry.id   AF-A0A7L2CQ41-F1
#
_cell.length_a   1.000
_cell.length_b   1.000
_cell.length_c   1.000
_cell.angle_alpha   90.00
_cell.angle_beta   90.00
_cell.angle_gamma   90.00
#
_symmetry.space_group_name_H-M   'P 1'
#
loop_
_entity.id
_entity.type
_entity.pdbx_description
1 polymer ?
#
loop_
_entity_poly.entity_id
_entity_poly.type
_entity_poly.pdbx_seq_one_letter_code
_entity_poly.pdbx_strand_id
1 'polypeptide(L)'
;LFFRCVQPELKALAVGLYTLAIRMIAGIPAPVYFGAAIDKTCLKWGSTSCGKQGACRLYDSNAHRYVFLGLGAILRGPSYLFGIIFYTLIKKQFQNKNCRPLENGQEDAAMNEEDNCKIKERLPGCSDVENESSI
;
A
#
# COMPACT_ATOMS: atom_id res chain seq x y z
N LEU A 1 -9.71 6.89 -12.29
CA LEU A 1 -11.16 6.98 -11.97
C LEU A 1 -11.56 8.33 -11.36
N PHE A 2 -10.83 8.85 -10.36
CA PHE A 2 -11.22 10.04 -9.58
C PHE A 2 -11.39 11.36 -10.38
N PHE A 3 -10.60 11.55 -11.45
CA PHE A 3 -10.63 12.80 -12.23
C PHE A 3 -11.73 12.89 -13.29
N ARG A 4 -12.45 11.80 -13.58
CA ARG A 4 -13.51 11.79 -14.61
C ARG A 4 -14.86 12.31 -14.11
N CYS A 5 -15.02 12.53 -12.81
CA CYS A 5 -16.28 12.94 -12.19
C CYS A 5 -16.31 14.44 -11.81
N VAL A 6 -15.22 15.19 -11.99
CA VAL A 6 -15.11 16.60 -11.57
C VAL A 6 -15.02 17.52 -12.79
N GLN A 7 -15.87 18.55 -12.82
CA GLN A 7 -15.84 19.64 -13.80
C GLN A 7 -14.43 20.27 -13.89
N PRO A 8 -13.92 20.60 -15.08
CA PRO A 8 -12.53 21.06 -15.27
C PRO A 8 -12.14 22.26 -14.40
N GLU A 9 -13.08 23.17 -14.15
CA GLU A 9 -12.92 24.36 -13.32
C GLU A 9 -12.63 24.06 -11.83
N LEU A 10 -13.17 22.97 -11.27
CA LEU A 10 -13.06 22.65 -9.83
C LEU A 10 -11.95 21.62 -9.52
N LYS A 11 -11.24 21.11 -10.54
CA LYS A 11 -10.19 20.10 -10.35
C LYS A 11 -9.06 20.59 -9.44
N ALA A 12 -8.60 21.83 -9.64
CA ALA A 12 -7.51 22.41 -8.85
C ALA A 12 -7.93 22.61 -7.38
N LEU A 13 -9.16 23.07 -7.15
CA LEU A 13 -9.74 23.23 -5.81
C LEU A 13 -9.81 21.89 -5.06
N ALA A 14 -10.32 20.85 -5.73
CA ALA A 14 -10.46 19.52 -5.15
C ALA A 14 -9.11 18.91 -4.74
N VAL A 15 -8.08 19.03 -5.59
CA VAL A 15 -6.72 18.57 -5.29
C VAL A 15 -6.11 19.38 -4.13
N GLY A 16 -6.34 20.69 -4.12
CA GLY A 16 -5.91 21.57 -3.02
C GLY A 16 -6.50 21.16 -1.68
N LEU A 17 -7.83 20.97 -1.61
CA LEU A 17 -8.52 20.55 -0.40
C LEU A 17 -8.12 19.14 0.05
N TYR A 18 -7.99 18.20 -0.89
CA TYR A 18 -7.49 16.85 -0.61
C TYR A 18 -6.08 16.90 -0.01
N THR A 19 -5.19 17.70 -0.59
CA THR A 19 -3.83 17.88 -0.08
C THR A 19 -3.83 18.54 1.29
N LEU A 20 -4.66 19.58 1.49
CA LEU A 20 -4.81 20.24 2.80
C LEU A 20 -5.28 19.24 3.86
N ALA A 21 -6.32 18.46 3.57
CA ALA A 21 -6.86 17.46 4.48
C ALA A 21 -5.79 16.42 4.86
N ILE A 22 -5.03 15.91 3.89
CA ILE A 22 -3.91 14.99 4.16
C ILE A 22 -2.84 15.65 5.01
N ARG A 23 -2.49 16.91 4.76
CA ARG A 23 -1.47 17.61 5.55
C ARG A 23 -1.93 17.86 6.98
N MET A 24 -3.21 18.14 7.20
CA MET A 24 -3.76 18.27 8.54
C MET A 24 -3.77 16.93 9.28
N ILE A 25 -4.19 15.85 8.62
CA ILE A 25 -4.38 14.54 9.26
C ILE A 25 -3.08 13.73 9.38
N ALA A 26 -2.13 13.90 8.46
CA ALA A 26 -0.87 13.14 8.46
C ALA A 26 0.35 14.06 8.58
N GLY A 27 0.33 15.25 7.99
CA GLY A 27 1.47 16.16 7.94
C GLY A 27 1.82 16.83 9.26
N ILE A 28 0.85 17.14 10.13
CA ILE A 28 1.07 17.69 11.48
C ILE A 28 1.33 16.59 12.51
N PRO A 29 0.53 15.52 12.60
CA PRO A 29 0.77 14.48 13.61
C PRO A 29 2.02 13.65 13.33
N ALA A 30 2.47 13.53 12.07
CA ALA A 30 3.74 12.86 11.79
C ALA A 30 4.93 13.50 12.52
N PRO A 31 5.29 14.79 12.32
CA PRO A 31 6.43 15.40 13.01
C PRO A 31 6.24 15.47 14.52
N VAL A 32 5.00 15.58 15.03
CA VAL A 32 4.72 15.53 16.48
C VAL A 32 5.01 14.13 17.03
N TYR A 33 4.53 13.08 16.36
CA TYR A 33 4.77 11.70 16.78
C TYR A 33 6.24 11.32 16.65
N PHE A 34 6.87 11.64 15.52
CA PHE A 34 8.30 11.42 15.31
C PHE A 34 9.14 12.20 16.33
N GLY A 35 8.79 13.45 16.63
CA GLY A 35 9.45 14.26 17.67
C GLY A 35 9.35 13.61 19.04
N ALA A 36 8.14 13.23 19.46
CA ALA A 36 7.93 12.54 20.73
C ALA A 36 8.65 11.18 20.78
N ALA A 37 8.72 10.45 19.66
CA ALA A 37 9.39 9.17 19.59
C ALA A 37 10.92 9.31 19.64
N ILE A 38 11.48 10.38 19.08
CA ILE A 38 12.90 10.75 19.23
C ILE A 38 13.19 11.15 20.68
N ASP A 39 12.29 11.88 21.34
CA ASP A 39 12.45 12.23 22.76
C ASP A 39 12.51 10.98 23.66
N LYS A 40 11.86 9.88 23.28
CA LYS A 40 11.96 8.58 24.00
C LYS A 40 13.33 7.93 23.90
N THR A 41 14.12 8.23 22.87
CA THR A 41 15.47 7.67 22.71
C THR A 41 16.54 8.52 23.38
N CYS A 42 16.13 9.60 24.08
CA CYS A 42 17.05 10.46 24.80
C CYS A 42 17.69 9.72 25.98
N LEU A 43 19.03 9.67 25.98
CA LEU A 43 19.83 9.14 27.07
C LEU A 43 20.19 10.23 28.09
N LYS A 44 20.41 11.47 27.62
CA LYS A 44 20.80 12.59 28.48
C LYS A 44 20.12 13.89 28.07
N TRP A 45 19.23 14.37 28.92
CA TRP A 45 18.62 15.68 28.81
C TRP A 45 19.61 16.80 29.14
N GLY A 46 19.56 17.88 28.37
CA GLY A 46 20.21 19.13 28.75
C GLY A 46 19.47 19.77 29.94
N SER A 47 20.20 20.52 30.77
CA SER A 47 19.61 21.37 31.79
C SER A 47 19.93 22.83 31.47
N THR A 48 18.95 23.70 31.63
CA THR A 48 19.11 25.16 31.48
C THR A 48 19.75 25.75 32.75
N SER A 49 20.26 26.98 32.69
CA SER A 49 20.86 27.62 33.89
C SER A 49 19.87 27.76 35.05
N CYS A 50 18.56 27.78 34.74
CA CYS A 50 17.48 27.79 35.74
C CYS A 50 17.03 26.38 36.19
N GLY A 51 17.78 25.32 35.84
CA GLY A 51 17.48 23.94 36.25
C GLY A 51 16.32 23.26 35.52
N LYS A 52 15.71 23.90 34.52
CA LYS A 52 14.63 23.31 33.71
C LYS A 52 15.21 22.35 32.66
N GLN A 53 14.47 21.29 32.36
CA GLN A 53 14.78 20.36 31.27
C GLN A 53 14.84 21.12 29.94
N GLY A 54 16.00 21.06 29.30
CA GLY A 54 16.26 21.61 27.98
C GLY A 54 16.22 20.54 26.91
N ALA A 55 16.75 20.85 25.72
CA ALA A 55 16.83 19.88 24.63
C ALA A 55 17.72 18.67 24.99
N CYS A 56 17.39 17.50 24.44
CA CYS A 56 18.22 16.32 24.61
C CYS A 56 19.56 16.46 23.87
N ARG A 57 20.66 16.06 24.52
CA ARG A 57 22.03 16.21 23.98
C ARG A 57 22.61 14.90 23.45
N LEU A 58 22.12 13.76 23.94
CA LEU A 58 22.60 12.44 23.56
C LEU A 58 21.42 11.49 23.34
N TYR A 59 21.35 10.92 22.15
CA TYR A 59 20.31 9.99 21.72
C TYR A 59 20.88 8.59 21.49
N ASP A 60 20.11 7.56 21.82
CA ASP A 60 20.45 6.18 21.48
C ASP A 60 20.17 5.91 19.98
N SER A 61 21.22 5.56 19.25
CA SER A 61 21.15 5.28 17.81
C SER A 61 20.40 3.99 17.48
N ASN A 62 20.48 2.97 18.34
CA ASN A 62 19.79 1.70 18.13
C ASN A 62 18.29 1.87 18.35
N ALA A 63 17.90 2.51 19.46
CA ALA A 63 16.50 2.79 19.76
C ALA A 63 15.85 3.65 18.67
N HIS A 64 16.56 4.67 18.16
CA HIS A 64 16.08 5.50 17.06
C HIS A 64 15.81 4.68 15.79
N ARG A 65 16.70 3.72 15.49
CA ARG A 65 16.55 2.83 14.32
C ARG A 65 15.30 1.95 14.44
N TYR A 66 15.04 1.38 15.61
CA TYR A 66 13.83 0.59 15.87
C TYR A 66 12.56 1.44 15.78
N VAL A 67 12.57 2.65 16.32
CA VAL A 67 11.44 3.59 16.24
C VAL A 67 11.12 3.92 14.78
N PHE A 68 12.13 4.26 13.97
CA PHE A 68 11.92 4.64 12.57
C PHE A 68 11.46 3.46 11.71
N LEU A 69 12.15 2.32 11.81
CA LEU A 69 11.83 1.12 11.04
C LEU A 69 10.50 0.50 11.50
N GLY A 70 10.28 0.41 12.82
CA GLY A 70 9.08 -0.14 13.42
C GLY A 70 7.84 0.67 13.06
N LEU A 71 7.89 1.99 13.17
CA LEU A 71 6.77 2.84 12.77
C LEU A 71 6.46 2.75 11.28
N GLY A 72 7.50 2.76 10.44
CA GLY A 72 7.34 2.58 8.99
C GLY A 72 6.73 1.22 8.62
N ALA A 73 7.15 0.16 9.31
CA ALA A 73 6.62 -1.18 9.13
C ALA A 73 5.17 -1.31 9.61
N ILE A 74 4.81 -0.71 10.74
CA ILE A 74 3.43 -0.72 11.25
C ILE A 74 2.50 0.08 10.33
N LEU A 75 2.97 1.21 9.79
CA LEU A 75 2.14 2.04 8.93
C LEU A 75 1.90 1.38 7.56
N ARG A 76 2.91 0.73 7.00
CA ARG A 76 2.81 0.07 5.68
C ARG A 76 2.33 -1.38 5.75
N GLY A 77 2.56 -2.07 6.86
CA GLY A 77 2.25 -3.49 7.04
C GLY A 77 0.80 -3.83 6.71
N PRO A 78 -0.21 -3.14 7.27
CA PRO A 78 -1.61 -3.37 6.96
C PRO A 78 -1.93 -3.21 5.47
N SER A 79 -1.34 -2.22 4.79
CA SER A 79 -1.54 -2.02 3.35
C SER A 79 -1.01 -3.20 2.54
N TYR A 80 0.18 -3.71 2.86
CA TYR A 80 0.73 -4.90 2.21
C TYR A 80 -0.08 -6.15 2.52
N LEU A 81 -0.48 -6.35 3.76
CA LEU A 81 -1.32 -7.49 4.16
C LEU A 81 -2.65 -7.47 3.40
N PHE A 82 -3.32 -6.32 3.33
CA PHE A 82 -4.56 -6.18 2.59
C PHE A 82 -4.35 -6.46 1.09
N GLY A 83 -3.26 -5.96 0.51
CA GLY A 83 -2.89 -6.25 -0.88
C GLY A 83 -2.65 -7.74 -1.14
N ILE A 84 -1.94 -8.43 -0.25
CA ILE A 84 -1.67 -9.88 -0.35
C ILE A 84 -2.97 -10.68 -0.20
N ILE A 85 -3.82 -10.34 0.78
CA ILE A 85 -5.11 -10.99 0.97
C ILE A 85 -5.98 -10.79 -0.27
N PHE A 86 -6.09 -9.56 -0.78
CA PHE A 86 -6.87 -9.27 -1.98
C PHE A 86 -6.34 -10.02 -3.22
N TYR A 87 -5.02 -10.04 -3.40
CA TYR A 87 -4.38 -10.79 -4.48
C TYR A 87 -4.66 -12.30 -4.39
N THR A 88 -4.52 -12.89 -3.20
CA THR A 88 -4.80 -14.32 -2.99
C THR A 88 -6.28 -14.65 -3.19
N LEU A 89 -7.20 -13.76 -2.79
CA LEU A 89 -8.63 -13.91 -3.06
C LEU A 89 -8.94 -13.89 -4.56
N ILE A 90 -8.38 -12.95 -5.33
CA ILE A 90 -8.55 -12.90 -6.78
C ILE A 90 -7.95 -14.14 -7.45
N LYS A 91 -6.73 -14.54 -7.06
CA LYS A 91 -6.07 -15.73 -7.62
C LYS A 91 -6.90 -16.98 -7.33
N LYS A 92 -7.45 -17.12 -6.13
CA LYS A 92 -8.34 -18.22 -5.74
C LYS A 92 -9.64 -18.21 -6.55
N GLN A 93 -10.24 -17.05 -6.79
CA GLN A 93 -11.44 -16.90 -7.63
C GLN A 93 -11.16 -17.28 -9.09
N PHE A 94 -10.02 -16.89 -9.65
CA PHE A 94 -9.62 -17.23 -11.01
C PHE A 94 -9.29 -18.72 -11.17
N GLN A 95 -8.54 -19.30 -10.22
CA GLN A 95 -8.25 -20.73 -10.17
C GLN A 95 -9.54 -21.57 -10.00
N ASN A 96 -10.49 -21.12 -9.16
CA ASN A 96 -11.80 -21.79 -9.02
C ASN A 96 -12.64 -21.72 -10.31
N LYS A 97 -12.51 -20.66 -11.11
CA LYS A 97 -13.15 -20.57 -12.45
C LYS A 97 -12.46 -21.50 -13.47
N ASN A 98 -11.13 -21.65 -13.42
CA ASN A 98 -10.37 -22.54 -14.30
C ASN A 98 -10.41 -24.02 -13.89
N CYS A 99 -10.81 -24.34 -12.65
CA CYS A 99 -11.03 -25.71 -12.20
C CYS A 99 -12.49 -26.17 -12.37
N ARG A 100 -13.44 -25.23 -12.61
CA ARG A 100 -14.82 -25.53 -13.04
C ARG A 100 -15.15 -25.22 -14.53
N PRO A 101 -14.34 -25.60 -15.52
CA PRO A 101 -14.81 -25.64 -16.91
C PRO A 101 -14.79 -27.09 -17.44
N LEU A 102 -15.84 -27.86 -17.10
CA LEU A 102 -16.50 -28.90 -17.92
C LEU A 102 -17.49 -29.72 -17.08
N GLU A 103 -18.56 -29.10 -16.57
CA GLU A 103 -19.78 -29.87 -16.32
C GLU A 103 -21.02 -29.01 -16.57
N ASN A 104 -21.75 -29.40 -17.61
CA ASN A 104 -23.08 -29.00 -18.07
C ASN A 104 -23.30 -27.59 -18.65
N GLY A 105 -23.28 -27.54 -19.99
CA GLY A 105 -24.50 -27.46 -20.79
C GLY A 105 -25.32 -26.15 -20.78
N GLN A 106 -25.14 -25.37 -21.85
CA GLN A 106 -26.11 -24.55 -22.61
C GLN A 106 -27.52 -24.39 -21.99
N GLU A 107 -28.00 -23.17 -21.69
CA GLU A 107 -28.97 -22.35 -22.45
C GLU A 107 -29.25 -21.13 -21.51
N ASP A 108 -29.09 -19.83 -21.81
CA ASP A 108 -29.79 -19.00 -22.80
C ASP A 108 -29.15 -17.60 -23.02
N ALA A 109 -29.13 -17.19 -24.30
CA ALA A 109 -29.33 -15.84 -24.85
C ALA A 109 -28.26 -14.70 -24.74
N ALA A 110 -27.54 -14.56 -25.86
CA ALA A 110 -27.31 -13.33 -26.65
C ALA A 110 -25.97 -12.53 -26.55
N MET A 111 -25.09 -12.87 -27.50
CA MET A 111 -24.34 -12.01 -28.45
C MET A 111 -23.15 -11.13 -27.97
N ASN A 112 -21.92 -11.47 -28.41
CA ASN A 112 -21.25 -10.78 -29.55
C ASN A 112 -19.86 -11.36 -29.89
N GLU A 113 -19.59 -11.46 -31.19
CA GLU A 113 -18.39 -11.95 -31.90
C GLU A 113 -17.10 -11.13 -31.61
N GLU A 114 -17.18 -10.10 -30.77
CA GLU A 114 -16.06 -9.19 -30.44
C GLU A 114 -15.14 -9.74 -29.34
N ASP A 115 -15.55 -10.79 -28.62
CA ASP A 115 -14.81 -11.34 -27.48
C ASP A 115 -13.68 -12.29 -27.91
N ASN A 116 -13.80 -12.93 -29.09
CA ASN A 116 -12.87 -13.96 -29.56
C ASN A 116 -11.48 -13.39 -29.90
N CYS A 117 -11.41 -12.12 -30.33
CA CYS A 117 -10.14 -11.44 -30.64
C CYS A 117 -9.41 -10.95 -29.37
N LYS A 118 -10.13 -10.57 -28.30
CA LYS A 118 -9.52 -10.08 -27.04
C LYS A 118 -9.09 -11.18 -26.08
N ILE A 119 -9.70 -12.36 -26.15
CA ILE A 119 -9.27 -13.51 -25.33
C ILE A 119 -7.87 -13.98 -25.76
N LYS A 120 -7.55 -13.91 -27.06
CA LYS A 120 -6.28 -14.41 -27.61
C LYS A 120 -5.05 -13.59 -27.18
N GLU A 121 -5.24 -12.34 -26.74
CA GLU A 121 -4.14 -11.46 -26.31
C GLU A 121 -3.86 -11.45 -24.80
N ARG A 122 -4.75 -11.99 -23.94
CA ARG A 122 -4.59 -11.88 -22.47
C ARG A 122 -3.95 -13.10 -21.79
N LEU A 123 -3.42 -14.04 -22.56
CA LEU A 123 -2.65 -15.17 -22.02
C LEU A 123 -1.15 -15.01 -22.33
N PRO A 124 -0.35 -14.35 -21.49
CA PRO A 124 1.06 -14.70 -21.40
C PRO A 124 1.15 -15.97 -20.56
N GLY A 125 1.83 -16.96 -21.13
CA GLY A 125 1.80 -18.36 -20.75
C GLY A 125 2.10 -18.67 -19.28
N CYS A 126 1.47 -19.76 -18.84
CA CYS A 126 1.97 -20.59 -17.76
C CYS A 126 2.87 -21.66 -18.38
N SER A 127 4.18 -21.45 -18.31
CA SER A 127 5.25 -22.46 -18.35
C SER A 127 6.53 -21.65 -17.97
N ASP A 128 7.42 -22.00 -17.05
CA ASP A 128 7.94 -23.30 -16.64
C ASP A 128 8.67 -23.16 -15.27
N VAL A 129 8.49 -24.12 -14.37
CA VAL A 129 9.60 -24.56 -13.48
C VAL A 129 9.72 -26.06 -13.65
N GLU A 130 10.97 -26.47 -13.90
CA GLU A 130 11.50 -27.84 -14.00
C GLU A 130 11.48 -28.56 -15.37
N ASN A 131 12.41 -28.11 -16.23
CA ASN A 131 13.66 -28.82 -16.58
C ASN A 131 13.55 -30.20 -17.25
N GLU A 132 13.91 -30.26 -18.54
CA GLU A 132 14.55 -31.43 -19.15
C GLU A 132 15.81 -31.01 -19.94
N SER A 133 16.97 -31.29 -19.32
CA SER A 133 18.14 -31.95 -19.93
C SER A 133 19.12 -31.22 -20.88
N SER A 134 20.39 -31.37 -20.49
CA SER A 134 21.62 -31.38 -21.32
C SER A 134 22.22 -30.05 -21.76
N ILE A 135 23.25 -29.59 -21.04
CA ILE A 135 24.69 -29.69 -21.39
C ILE A 135 25.50 -29.54 -20.09
#